data_AF-A0A0B8R2C8-F1
#
_entry.id   AF-A0A0B8R2C8-F1
#
_cell.length_a   1.000
_cell.length_b   1.000
_cell.length_c   1.000
_cell.angle_alpha   90.00
_cell.angle_beta   90.00
_cell.angle_gamma   90.00
#
_symmetry.space_group_name_H-M   'P 1'
#
loop_
_entity.id
_entity.type
_entity.pdbx_description
1 polymer ?
#
loop_
_entity_poly.entity_id
_entity_poly.type
_entity_poly.pdbx_seq_one_letter_code
_entity_poly.pdbx_strand_id
1 'polypeptide(L)'
;MKNKILDLRAYFIAGPQDFPKLSIDDAIDKISVIIKSGVTVYQFRDKGTIYKNNNQRLEVAKRLQEVAQKAAVSFIVNDDVELARELSADGIHVGQDDDSVSKIRELIG
;
A
#
# COMPACT_ATOMS: atom_id res chain seq x y z
N MET A 1 -13.92 -8.07 5.25
CA MET A 1 -13.64 -9.46 5.69
C MET A 1 -12.94 -9.38 7.04
N LYS A 2 -13.49 -9.99 8.08
CA LYS A 2 -12.97 -9.89 9.47
C LYS A 2 -11.86 -10.93 9.70
N ASN A 3 -10.72 -10.46 10.23
CA ASN A 3 -9.56 -11.20 10.74
C ASN A 3 -8.67 -11.93 9.70
N LYS A 4 -7.99 -11.17 8.83
CA LYS A 4 -6.70 -11.64 8.27
C LYS A 4 -5.69 -11.72 9.41
N ILE A 5 -5.08 -12.87 9.61
CA ILE A 5 -3.90 -12.98 10.49
C ILE A 5 -2.76 -12.25 9.78
N LEU A 6 -2.15 -11.27 10.46
CA LEU A 6 -1.00 -10.56 9.93
C LEU A 6 0.22 -11.50 9.92
N ASP A 7 0.60 -11.96 8.75
CA ASP A 7 1.75 -12.84 8.52
C ASP A 7 2.94 -12.03 8.01
N LEU A 8 3.96 -11.82 8.83
CA LEU A 8 5.11 -10.96 8.53
C LEU A 8 6.29 -11.69 7.87
N ARG A 9 6.13 -12.95 7.42
CA ARG A 9 7.24 -13.75 6.88
C ARG A 9 7.89 -13.14 5.63
N ALA A 10 7.12 -12.54 4.73
CA ALA A 10 7.62 -11.88 3.53
C ALA A 10 6.93 -10.53 3.34
N TYR A 11 7.57 -9.48 3.84
CA TYR A 11 7.07 -8.11 3.80
C TYR A 11 7.69 -7.34 2.62
N PHE A 12 6.91 -7.10 1.57
CA PHE A 12 7.32 -6.31 0.42
C PHE A 12 6.89 -4.85 0.56
N ILE A 13 7.82 -3.93 0.30
CA ILE A 13 7.61 -2.48 0.40
C ILE A 13 8.01 -1.85 -0.93
N ALA A 14 7.05 -1.27 -1.65
CA ALA A 14 7.32 -0.56 -2.90
C ALA A 14 6.12 0.27 -3.36
N GLY A 15 6.39 1.24 -4.23
CA GLY A 15 5.42 1.87 -5.13
C GLY A 15 5.99 1.97 -6.56
N PRO A 16 5.19 2.37 -7.56
CA PRO A 16 5.68 2.59 -8.92
C PRO A 16 6.91 3.50 -9.03
N GLN A 17 7.07 4.45 -8.10
CA GLN A 17 8.26 5.31 -7.99
C GLN A 17 9.59 4.54 -7.88
N ASP A 18 9.58 3.32 -7.35
CA ASP A 18 10.78 2.50 -7.13
C ASP A 18 11.20 1.74 -8.41
N PHE A 19 10.44 1.91 -9.50
CA PHE A 19 10.71 1.34 -10.82
C PHE A 19 10.88 2.46 -11.87
N PRO A 20 11.89 3.35 -11.75
CA PRO A 20 11.99 4.59 -12.53
C PRO A 20 12.20 4.40 -14.04
N LYS A 21 12.49 3.18 -14.50
CA LYS A 21 12.64 2.83 -15.92
C LYS A 21 11.35 2.29 -16.55
N LEU A 22 10.29 2.13 -15.76
CA LEU A 22 9.02 1.58 -16.18
C LEU A 22 7.95 2.68 -16.22
N SER A 23 6.96 2.50 -17.09
CA SER A 23 5.73 3.27 -16.97
C SER A 23 5.01 2.90 -15.65
N ILE A 24 4.05 3.72 -15.22
CA ILE A 24 3.22 3.40 -14.04
C ILE A 24 2.52 2.05 -14.22
N ASP A 25 1.99 1.78 -15.41
CA ASP A 25 1.30 0.52 -15.70
C ASP A 25 2.26 -0.68 -15.68
N ASP A 26 3.43 -0.57 -16.31
CA ASP A 26 4.44 -1.64 -16.27
C ASP A 26 4.96 -1.89 -14.84
N ALA A 27 5.07 -0.84 -14.03
CA ALA A 27 5.44 -0.96 -12.63
C ALA A 27 4.33 -1.66 -11.81
N ILE A 28 3.06 -1.33 -12.05
CA ILE A 28 1.92 -2.03 -11.45
C ILE A 28 1.94 -3.51 -11.81
N ASP A 29 2.19 -3.85 -13.08
CA ASP A 29 2.25 -5.24 -13.53
C ASP A 29 3.41 -5.99 -12.86
N LYS A 30 4.57 -5.36 -12.77
CA LYS A 30 5.74 -5.94 -12.09
C LYS A 30 5.50 -6.14 -10.59
N ILE A 31 4.96 -5.14 -9.90
CA ILE A 31 4.56 -5.24 -8.49
C ILE A 31 3.52 -6.37 -8.31
N SER A 32 2.56 -6.46 -9.23
CA SER A 32 1.51 -7.49 -9.19
C SER A 32 2.07 -8.91 -9.29
N VAL A 33 3.10 -9.12 -10.11
CA VAL A 33 3.83 -10.40 -10.18
C VAL A 33 4.53 -10.69 -8.86
N ILE A 34 5.21 -9.69 -8.27
CA ILE A 34 5.92 -9.84 -6.99
C ILE A 34 4.94 -10.22 -5.86
N ILE A 35 3.82 -9.50 -5.73
CA ILE A 35 2.78 -9.78 -4.73
C ILE A 35 2.32 -11.24 -4.80
N LYS A 36 2.16 -11.79 -6.02
CA LYS A 36 1.72 -13.18 -6.24
C LYS A 36 2.82 -14.23 -6.00
N SER A 37 4.06 -13.82 -5.80
CA SER A 37 5.24 -14.69 -5.72
C SER A 37 5.60 -15.11 -4.29
N GLY A 38 4.63 -15.18 -3.38
CA GLY A 38 4.83 -15.60 -1.98
C GLY A 38 5.03 -14.45 -0.98
N VAL A 39 4.74 -13.21 -1.37
CA VAL A 39 4.63 -12.08 -0.43
C VAL A 39 3.47 -12.33 0.52
N THR A 40 3.61 -11.98 1.80
CA THR A 40 2.57 -12.13 2.82
C THR A 40 2.00 -10.78 3.28
N VAL A 41 2.81 -9.72 3.20
CA VAL A 41 2.37 -8.32 3.37
C VAL A 41 2.94 -7.45 2.24
N TYR A 42 2.08 -6.61 1.67
CA TYR A 42 2.47 -5.56 0.76
C TYR A 42 2.21 -4.19 1.41
N GLN A 43 3.26 -3.38 1.59
CA GLN A 43 3.13 -1.98 1.95
C GLN A 43 3.26 -1.12 0.69
N PHE A 44 2.17 -0.44 0.35
CA PHE A 44 2.17 0.61 -0.65
C PHE A 44 2.92 1.83 -0.11
N ARG A 45 4.20 1.90 -0.46
CA ARG A 45 5.06 3.03 -0.11
C ARG A 45 5.32 3.87 -1.35
N ASP A 46 4.51 4.90 -1.50
CA ASP A 46 4.63 5.84 -2.60
C ASP A 46 4.46 7.27 -2.10
N LYS A 47 5.47 8.11 -2.30
CA LYS A 47 5.53 9.52 -1.89
C LYS A 47 4.81 10.45 -2.88
N GLY A 48 4.22 9.91 -3.92
CA GLY A 48 3.39 10.64 -4.88
C GLY A 48 4.16 11.45 -5.92
N THR A 49 5.48 11.26 -6.04
CA THR A 49 6.36 12.14 -6.82
C THR A 49 6.24 12.00 -8.33
N ILE A 50 5.60 10.93 -8.82
CA ILE A 50 5.54 10.62 -10.26
C ILE A 50 4.15 10.77 -10.87
N TYR A 51 3.15 11.19 -10.08
CA TYR A 51 1.76 11.31 -10.53
C TYR A 51 1.43 12.74 -10.92
N LYS A 52 0.46 12.89 -11.82
CA LYS A 52 -0.09 14.20 -12.21
C LYS A 52 -0.87 14.85 -11.07
N ASN A 53 -1.51 14.05 -10.22
CA ASN A 53 -2.32 14.48 -9.08
C ASN A 53 -2.58 13.31 -8.12
N ASN A 54 -3.20 13.61 -6.97
CA ASN A 54 -3.53 12.62 -5.94
C ASN A 54 -4.56 11.57 -6.42
N ASN A 55 -5.46 11.92 -7.34
CA ASN A 55 -6.44 10.97 -7.87
C ASN A 55 -5.77 9.85 -8.66
N GLN A 56 -4.75 10.16 -9.46
CA GLN A 56 -3.98 9.15 -10.17
C GLN A 56 -3.25 8.21 -9.20
N ARG A 57 -2.65 8.75 -8.13
CA ARG A 57 -2.02 7.93 -7.07
C ARG A 57 -3.03 7.02 -6.38
N LEU A 58 -4.23 7.54 -6.07
CA LEU A 58 -5.32 6.76 -5.47
C LEU A 58 -5.77 5.61 -6.38
N GLU A 59 -5.92 5.86 -7.68
CA GLU A 59 -6.27 4.82 -8.68
C GLU A 59 -5.21 3.71 -8.73
N VAL A 60 -3.93 4.08 -8.71
CA VAL A 60 -2.83 3.11 -8.63
C VAL A 60 -2.89 2.30 -7.34
N ALA A 61 -3.06 2.96 -6.20
CA ALA A 61 -3.13 2.29 -4.91
C ALA A 61 -4.32 1.30 -4.85
N LYS A 62 -5.49 1.68 -5.39
CA LYS A 62 -6.66 0.80 -5.53
C LYS A 62 -6.36 -0.44 -6.37
N ARG A 63 -5.74 -0.28 -7.54
CA ARG A 63 -5.36 -1.41 -8.41
C ARG A 63 -4.44 -2.40 -7.68
N LEU A 64 -3.45 -1.89 -6.96
CA LEU A 64 -2.51 -2.72 -6.22
C LEU A 64 -3.14 -3.36 -4.97
N GLN A 65 -4.06 -2.66 -4.30
CA GLN A 65 -4.85 -3.21 -3.20
C GLN A 65 -5.72 -4.39 -3.67
N GLU A 66 -6.40 -4.26 -4.82
CA GLU A 66 -7.17 -5.37 -5.40
C GLU A 66 -6.31 -6.59 -5.69
N VAL A 67 -5.08 -6.39 -6.18
CA VAL A 67 -4.13 -7.47 -6.43
C VAL A 67 -3.73 -8.15 -5.12
N ALA A 68 -3.40 -7.38 -4.08
CA ALA A 68 -3.08 -7.91 -2.76
C ALA A 68 -4.25 -8.69 -2.16
N GLN A 69 -5.48 -8.16 -2.26
CA GLN A 69 -6.69 -8.82 -1.78
C GLN A 69 -6.93 -10.17 -2.49
N LYS A 70 -6.83 -10.20 -3.82
CA LYS A 70 -6.98 -11.44 -4.62
C LYS A 70 -5.89 -12.47 -4.29
N ALA A 71 -4.70 -12.04 -3.90
CA ALA A 71 -3.60 -12.89 -3.48
C ALA A 71 -3.61 -13.25 -1.98
N ALA A 72 -4.64 -12.83 -1.23
CA ALA A 72 -4.73 -12.96 0.23
C ALA A 72 -3.55 -12.30 1.01
N VAL A 73 -2.88 -11.33 0.40
CA VAL A 73 -1.78 -10.54 0.97
C VAL A 73 -2.33 -9.34 1.74
N SER A 74 -1.83 -9.05 2.94
CA SER A 74 -2.25 -7.85 3.69
C SER A 74 -1.75 -6.57 3.00
N PHE A 75 -2.62 -5.59 2.82
CA PHE A 75 -2.31 -4.32 2.18
C PHE A 75 -2.18 -3.19 3.21
N ILE A 76 -0.97 -2.65 3.34
CA ILE A 76 -0.61 -1.60 4.30
C ILE A 76 -0.30 -0.30 3.54
N VAL A 77 -0.80 0.84 4.01
CA VAL A 77 -0.42 2.16 3.47
C VAL A 77 0.71 2.75 4.31
N ASN A 78 1.67 3.40 3.67
CA ASN A 78 2.77 4.08 4.35
C ASN A 78 2.42 5.55 4.62
N ASP A 79 2.51 5.97 5.88
CA ASP A 79 2.45 7.33 6.46
C ASP A 79 1.17 8.15 6.19
N ASP A 80 0.41 7.81 5.15
CA ASP A 80 -0.73 8.58 4.64
C ASP A 80 -2.06 8.06 5.21
N VAL A 81 -2.50 8.69 6.31
CA VAL A 81 -3.71 8.31 7.07
C VAL A 81 -4.97 8.46 6.22
N GLU A 82 -5.07 9.56 5.49
CA GLU A 82 -6.20 9.87 4.61
C GLU A 82 -6.30 8.83 3.49
N LEU A 83 -5.19 8.49 2.82
CA LEU A 83 -5.17 7.43 1.82
C LEU A 83 -5.52 6.07 2.42
N ALA A 84 -4.99 5.75 3.60
CA ALA A 84 -5.33 4.51 4.30
C ALA A 84 -6.83 4.41 4.60
N ARG A 85 -7.44 5.51 5.04
CA ARG A 85 -8.87 5.63 5.31
C ARG A 85 -9.69 5.49 4.02
N GLU A 86 -9.34 6.21 2.97
CA GLU A 86 -10.04 6.16 1.67
C GLU A 86 -10.01 4.77 1.03
N LEU A 87 -8.89 4.06 1.19
CA LEU A 87 -8.74 2.68 0.70
C LEU A 87 -9.34 1.64 1.64
N SER A 88 -9.72 2.01 2.88
CA SER A 88 -10.01 1.03 3.93
C SER A 88 -8.91 -0.05 4.01
N ALA A 89 -7.65 0.41 4.07
CA ALA A 89 -6.48 -0.46 4.06
C ALA A 89 -6.48 -1.44 5.25
N ASP A 90 -5.79 -2.58 5.11
CA ASP A 90 -5.69 -3.58 6.19
C ASP A 90 -4.88 -3.03 7.38
N GLY A 91 -4.09 -1.97 7.16
CA GLY A 91 -3.39 -1.22 8.19
C GLY A 91 -2.61 -0.03 7.62
N ILE A 92 -1.97 0.70 8.52
CA ILE A 92 -1.05 1.79 8.21
C ILE A 92 0.29 1.56 8.90
N HIS A 93 1.37 1.92 8.23
CA HIS A 93 2.71 2.00 8.80
C HIS A 93 3.05 3.47 9.01
N VAL A 94 3.61 3.81 10.17
CA VAL A 94 4.06 5.16 10.52
C VAL A 94 5.42 5.13 11.20
N GLY A 95 6.23 6.14 10.92
CA GLY A 95 7.52 6.43 11.55
C GLY A 95 7.41 7.26 12.83
N GLN A 96 8.57 7.62 13.39
CA GLN A 96 8.66 8.39 14.63
C GLN A 96 8.29 9.87 14.46
N ASP A 97 8.47 10.39 13.26
CA ASP A 97 8.23 11.80 12.94
C ASP A 97 6.80 12.06 12.42
N ASP A 98 5.98 11.00 12.32
CA ASP A 98 4.59 11.08 11.84
C ASP A 98 3.60 11.38 12.98
N ASP A 99 2.32 11.50 12.64
CA ASP A 99 1.25 11.66 13.62
C ASP A 99 1.26 10.55 14.68
N SER A 100 0.89 10.91 15.91
CA SER A 100 0.89 9.95 17.01
C SER A 100 -0.08 8.79 16.74
N VAL A 101 0.31 7.58 17.14
CA VAL A 101 -0.54 6.38 16.98
C VAL A 101 -1.93 6.58 17.60
N SER A 102 -2.05 7.32 18.69
CA SER A 102 -3.33 7.63 19.31
C SER A 102 -4.23 8.46 18.39
N LYS A 103 -3.69 9.52 17.78
CA LYS A 103 -4.42 10.37 16.83
C LYS A 103 -4.84 9.58 15.60
N ILE A 104 -3.97 8.72 15.08
CA ILE A 104 -4.27 7.89 13.92
C ILE A 104 -5.42 6.92 14.22
N ARG A 105 -5.41 6.27 15.40
CA ARG A 105 -6.51 5.39 15.81
C ARG A 105 -7.86 6.10 15.84
N GLU A 106 -7.92 7.33 16.34
CA GLU A 106 -9.16 8.13 16.32
C GLU A 106 -9.72 8.34 14.90
N LEU A 107 -8.86 8.38 13.88
CA LEU A 107 -9.26 8.62 12.49
C LEU A 107 -9.66 7.36 11.72
N ILE A 108 -9.06 6.20 12.03
CA ILE A 108 -9.20 4.98 11.20
C ILE A 108 -9.47 3.68 11.97
N GLY A 109 -9.60 3.69 13.31
CA GLY A 109 -9.81 2.45 14.08
C GLY A 109 -10.00 2.60 15.57
#